data_AF-A0A497KBQ9-F1
#
_entry.id   AF-A0A497KBQ9-F1
#
_cell.length_a   1.000
_cell.length_b   1.000
_cell.length_c   1.000
_cell.angle_alpha   90.00
_cell.angle_beta   90.00
_cell.angle_gamma   90.00
#
_symmetry.space_group_name_H-M   'P 1'
#
loop_
_entity.id
_entity.type
_entity.pdbx_description
1 polymer ?
#
loop_
_entity_poly.entity_id
_entity_poly.type
_entity_poly.pdbx_seq_one_letter_code
_entity_poly.pdbx_strand_id
1 'polypeptide(L)'
;MVSRAVLNCQKIMRWLAKEGYMKHVHLKELKKAIVWNIGCDKRTIDRYIEALQLLEYITEIGNGVYQLNYVKVPGALETLVKGGEQKKLM
;
A
#
# COMPACT_ATOMS: atom_id res chain seq x y z
N MET A 1 -14.73 16.14 3.19
CA MET A 1 -14.64 15.13 4.27
C MET A 1 -14.04 13.87 3.66
N VAL A 2 -12.87 13.41 4.10
CA VAL A 2 -12.24 12.19 3.55
C VAL A 2 -12.82 10.99 4.28
N SER A 3 -13.28 9.96 3.55
CA SER A 3 -13.90 8.79 4.17
C SER A 3 -12.89 7.99 5.00
N ARG A 4 -13.36 7.27 6.01
CA ARG A 4 -12.51 6.43 6.87
C ARG A 4 -11.78 5.34 6.07
N ALA A 5 -12.42 4.81 5.02
CA ALA A 5 -11.80 3.85 4.11
C ALA A 5 -10.60 4.45 3.37
N VAL A 6 -10.71 5.67 2.85
CA VAL A 6 -9.61 6.37 2.18
C VAL A 6 -8.46 6.63 3.15
N LEU A 7 -8.76 7.06 4.39
CA LEU A 7 -7.73 7.24 5.42
C LEU A 7 -6.99 5.93 5.75
N ASN A 8 -7.71 4.80 5.79
CA ASN A 8 -7.10 3.49 5.99
C ASN A 8 -6.21 3.08 4.80
N CYS A 9 -6.65 3.32 3.56
CA CYS A 9 -5.82 3.10 2.37
C CYS A 9 -4.53 3.94 2.42
N GLN A 10 -4.62 5.21 2.84
CA GLN A 10 -3.44 6.06 3.01
C GLN A 10 -2.50 5.54 4.10
N LYS A 11 -3.02 4.99 5.21
CA LYS A 11 -2.20 4.35 6.25
C LYS A 11 -1.44 3.14 5.71
N ILE A 12 -2.10 2.28 4.94
CA ILE A 12 -1.46 1.13 4.28
C ILE A 12 -0.30 1.59 3.39
N MET A 13 -0.52 2.61 2.55
CA MET A 13 0.53 3.16 1.69
C MET A 13 1.70 3.73 2.50
N ARG A 14 1.44 4.47 3.57
CA ARG A 14 2.49 4.99 4.47
C ARG A 14 3.29 3.87 5.13
N TRP A 15 2.62 2.79 5.53
CA TRP A 15 3.29 1.63 6.11
C TRP A 15 4.20 0.95 5.08
N LEU A 16 3.72 0.74 3.85
CA LEU A 16 4.53 0.19 2.76
C LEU A 16 5.76 1.06 2.47
N ALA A 17 5.58 2.38 2.47
CA ALA A 17 6.68 3.33 2.33
C ALA A 17 7.70 3.20 3.48
N LYS A 18 7.22 3.12 4.73
CA LYS A 18 8.07 2.96 5.91
C LYS A 18 8.86 1.64 5.90
N GLU A 19 8.27 0.57 5.36
CA GLU A 19 8.92 -0.72 5.19
C GLU A 19 9.92 -0.76 4.01
N GLY A 20 9.99 0.30 3.21
CA GLY A 20 10.95 0.44 2.11
C GLY A 20 10.45 -0.10 0.75
N TYR A 21 9.16 -0.40 0.60
CA TYR A 21 8.60 -0.78 -0.70
C TYR A 21 8.50 0.47 -1.60
N MET A 22 9.27 0.51 -2.70
CA MET A 22 9.37 1.72 -3.52
C MET A 22 8.48 1.71 -4.77
N LYS A 23 8.54 0.63 -5.54
CA LYS A 23 7.86 0.56 -6.84
C LYS A 23 6.85 -0.56 -6.92
N HIS A 24 7.13 -1.70 -6.30
CA HIS A 24 6.32 -2.90 -6.41
C HIS A 24 6.13 -3.57 -5.05
N VAL A 25 5.01 -4.26 -4.90
CA VAL A 25 4.72 -5.13 -3.75
C VAL A 25 4.04 -6.40 -4.25
N HIS A 26 4.43 -7.54 -3.68
CA HIS A 26 3.75 -8.80 -3.94
C HIS A 26 2.46 -8.89 -3.12
N LEU A 27 1.43 -9.57 -3.65
CA LEU A 27 0.11 -9.72 -3.02
C LEU A 27 0.21 -10.18 -1.56
N LYS A 28 1.13 -11.11 -1.28
CA LYS A 28 1.39 -11.61 0.07
C LYS A 28 1.79 -10.48 1.05
N GLU A 29 2.68 -9.60 0.63
CA GLU A 29 3.16 -8.48 1.45
C GLU A 29 2.11 -7.35 1.54
N LEU A 30 1.36 -7.13 0.46
CA LEU A 30 0.23 -6.20 0.48
C LEU A 30 -0.86 -6.65 1.47
N LYS A 31 -1.21 -7.94 1.47
CA LYS A 31 -2.17 -8.51 2.42
C LYS A 31 -1.67 -8.37 3.86
N LYS A 32 -0.38 -8.59 4.12
CA LYS A 32 0.22 -8.34 5.44
C LYS A 32 0.11 -6.87 5.84
N ALA A 33 0.39 -5.93 4.93
CA ALA A 33 0.26 -4.50 5.20
C ALA A 33 -1.18 -4.13 5.60
N ILE A 34 -2.18 -4.67 4.91
CA ILE A 34 -3.60 -4.46 5.22
C ILE A 34 -3.96 -5.02 6.60
N VAL A 35 -3.57 -6.26 6.88
CA VAL A 35 -3.82 -6.89 8.18
C VAL A 35 -3.16 -6.12 9.31
N TRP A 36 -1.90 -5.68 9.13
CA TRP A 36 -1.20 -4.95 10.17
C TRP A 36 -1.80 -3.59 10.49
N ASN A 37 -2.33 -2.89 9.49
CA ASN A 37 -2.85 -1.53 9.68
C ASN A 37 -4.32 -1.50 10.11
N ILE A 38 -5.10 -2.53 9.79
CA ILE A 38 -6.57 -2.50 9.96
C ILE A 38 -7.09 -3.66 10.83
N GLY A 39 -6.41 -4.82 10.85
CA GLY A 39 -6.84 -5.99 11.63
C GLY A 39 -8.17 -6.58 11.13
N CYS A 40 -8.18 -7.18 9.93
CA CYS A 40 -9.42 -7.61 9.28
C CYS A 40 -9.41 -9.05 8.75
N ASP A 41 -10.61 -9.58 8.48
CA ASP A 41 -10.85 -10.88 7.84
C ASP A 41 -10.54 -10.87 6.33
N LYS A 42 -10.47 -12.06 5.73
CA LYS A 42 -10.09 -12.25 4.31
C LYS A 42 -10.96 -11.45 3.33
N ARG A 43 -12.27 -11.41 3.53
CA ARG A 43 -13.20 -10.71 2.62
C ARG A 43 -12.96 -9.21 2.67
N THR A 44 -12.66 -8.69 3.85
CA THR A 44 -12.34 -7.29 4.04
C THR A 44 -10.96 -6.94 3.43
N ILE A 45 -9.99 -7.85 3.48
CA ILE A 45 -8.68 -7.65 2.81
C ILE A 45 -8.86 -7.46 1.31
N ASP A 46 -9.60 -8.35 0.65
CA ASP A 46 -9.77 -8.29 -0.81
C ASP A 46 -10.50 -6.99 -1.23
N ARG A 47 -11.49 -6.52 -0.45
CA ARG A 47 -12.13 -5.21 -0.63
C ARG A 47 -11.17 -4.04 -0.51
N TYR A 48 -10.19 -4.10 0.41
CA TYR A 48 -9.18 -3.04 0.52
C TYR A 48 -8.22 -3.05 -0.66
N ILE A 49 -7.90 -4.21 -1.23
CA ILE A 49 -7.10 -4.29 -2.45
C ILE A 49 -7.86 -3.63 -3.61
N GLU A 50 -9.12 -3.98 -3.80
CA GLU A 50 -9.99 -3.35 -4.80
C GLU A 50 -10.08 -1.82 -4.59
N ALA A 51 -10.24 -1.38 -3.35
CA ALA A 51 -10.29 0.04 -3.02
C ALA A 51 -8.95 0.77 -3.31
N LEU A 52 -7.82 0.13 -3.02
CA LEU A 52 -6.49 0.67 -3.34
C LEU A 52 -6.30 0.79 -4.86
N GLN A 53 -6.82 -0.16 -5.64
CA GLN A 53 -6.80 -0.10 -7.10
C GLN A 53 -7.73 1.00 -7.64
N LEU A 54 -8.96 1.09 -7.13
CA LEU A 54 -9.93 2.12 -7.51
C LEU A 54 -9.40 3.55 -7.26
N LEU A 55 -8.66 3.73 -6.16
CA LEU A 55 -8.03 5.01 -5.82
C LEU A 55 -6.72 5.27 -6.59
N GLU A 56 -6.33 4.37 -7.49
CA GLU A 56 -5.08 4.42 -8.26
C GLU A 56 -3.82 4.50 -7.37
N TYR A 57 -3.90 4.01 -6.12
CA TYR A 57 -2.76 3.94 -5.22
C TYR A 57 -1.88 2.74 -5.56
N ILE A 58 -2.50 1.68 -6.10
CA ILE A 58 -1.81 0.52 -6.63
C ILE A 58 -2.36 0.13 -8.00
N THR A 59 -1.55 -0.51 -8.82
CA THR A 59 -1.96 -1.06 -10.12
C THR A 59 -1.40 -2.47 -10.26
N GLU A 60 -2.23 -3.44 -10.61
CA GLU A 60 -1.75 -4.80 -10.83
C GLU A 60 -1.00 -4.88 -12.15
N ILE A 61 0.25 -5.37 -12.11
CA ILE A 61 1.10 -5.53 -13.30
C ILE A 61 1.24 -7.00 -13.72
N GLY A 62 0.67 -7.93 -12.95
CA GLY A 62 0.62 -9.36 -13.24
C GLY A 62 1.24 -10.23 -12.15
N ASN A 63 0.87 -11.52 -12.14
CA ASN A 63 1.37 -12.54 -11.21
C ASN A 63 1.24 -12.16 -9.72
N GLY A 64 0.18 -11.42 -9.35
CA GLY A 64 -0.01 -10.93 -7.99
C GLY A 64 1.00 -9.88 -7.56
N VAL A 65 1.66 -9.19 -8.49
CA VAL A 65 2.52 -8.04 -8.22
C VAL A 65 1.77 -6.75 -8.52
N TYR A 66 1.85 -5.81 -7.60
CA TYR A 66 1.22 -4.50 -7.70
C TYR A 66 2.28 -3.41 -7.74
N GLN A 67 2.19 -2.52 -8.72
CA GLN A 67 2.92 -1.27 -8.76
C GLN A 67 2.31 -0.27 -7.78
N LEU A 68 3.16 0.45 -7.04
CA LEU A 68 2.77 1.42 -6.01
C LEU A 68 2.86 2.84 -6.57
N ASN A 69 1.83 3.64 -6.32
CA ASN A 69 1.75 5.04 -6.72
C ASN A 69 1.76 5.97 -5.50
N TYR A 70 2.96 6.35 -5.07
CA TYR A 70 3.14 7.22 -3.91
C TYR A 70 2.83 8.69 -4.18
N VAL A 71 2.81 9.12 -5.45
CA VAL A 71 2.46 10.51 -5.82
C VAL A 71 1.03 10.85 -5.38
N LYS A 72 0.13 9.87 -5.42
CA LYS A 72 -1.26 10.02 -4.96
C LYS A 72 -1.40 10.08 -3.44
N VAL A 73 -0.34 9.75 -2.68
CA VAL A 73 -0.35 9.76 -1.21
C VAL A 73 0.85 10.58 -0.70
N PRO A 74 0.72 11.93 -0.62
CA PRO A 74 1.82 12.82 -0.29
C PRO A 74 2.59 12.44 0.99
N GLY A 75 1.87 12.07 2.06
CA GLY A 75 2.51 11.66 3.32
C GLY A 75 3.33 10.35 3.23
N ALA A 76 3.00 9.47 2.28
CA ALA A 76 3.79 8.27 2.03
C ALA A 76 5.02 8.58 1.17
N LEU A 77 4.88 9.46 0.18
CA LEU A 77 6.00 9.96 -0.61
C LEU A 77 7.06 10.64 0.27
N GLU A 78 6.63 11.51 1.19
CA GLU A 78 7.55 12.14 2.16
C GLU A 78 8.31 11.11 3.00
N THR A 79 7.64 10.02 3.39
CA THR A 79 8.24 8.96 4.20
C THR A 79 9.33 8.23 3.41
N LEU A 80 9.11 7.96 2.12
CA LEU A 80 10.13 7.38 1.23
C LEU A 80 11.34 8.30 1.03
N VAL A 81 11.10 9.60 0.84
CA VAL A 81 12.18 10.58 0.62
C VAL A 81 13.02 10.77 1.88
N LYS A 82 12.40 10.68 3.07
CA LYS A 82 13.08 10.86 4.37
C LYS A 82 13.73 9.58 4.92
N GLY A 83 13.25 8.38 4.53
CA GLY A 83 13.62 7.09 5.13
C GLY A 83 14.53 6.21 4.27
N GLY A 84 15.61 6.77 3.71
CA GLY A 84 16.45 6.19 2.66
C GLY A 84 17.25 4.91 2.97
N GLU A 85 16.61 3.80 3.35
CA GLU A 85 17.21 2.46 3.26
C GLU A 85 16.34 1.52 2.41
N GLN A 86 16.95 0.99 1.36
CA GLN A 86 16.30 0.32 0.23
C GLN A 86 16.15 -1.18 0.49
N LYS A 87 14.93 -1.67 0.72
CA LYS A 87 14.65 -3.11 0.55
C LYS A 87 14.50 -3.41 -0.94
N LYS A 88 15.57 -3.90 -1.59
CA LYS A 88 15.44 -4.58 -2.88
C LYS A 88 14.69 -5.90 -2.65
N LEU A 89 13.71 -6.19 -3.51
CA LEU A 89 13.09 -7.51 -3.60
C LEU A 89 14.22 -8.53 -3.83
N MET A 90 14.49 -9.37 -2.83
CA MET A 90 15.31 -10.58 -2.96
C MET A 90 14.49 -11.69 -3.59
#